data_AF-A0A2M8BGX0-F1
#
_entry.id   AF-A0A2M8BGX0-F1
#
_cell.length_a   1.000
_cell.length_b   1.000
_cell.length_c   1.000
_cell.angle_alpha   90.00
_cell.angle_beta   90.00
_cell.angle_gamma   90.00
#
_symmetry.space_group_name_H-M   'P 1'
#
loop_
_entity.id
_entity.type
_entity.pdbx_description
1 polymer ?
#
loop_
_entity_poly.entity_id
_entity_poly.type
_entity_poly.pdbx_seq_one_letter_code
_entity_poly.pdbx_strand_id
1 'polypeptide(L)'
;MAVLILTLLVVFINRVQVVQRQAELASVRSTLGSLRTAFVLQHLHREAAQNQTGAALQRNPFELLERRPSNYFGETRPGELAAVPSGHWVFDAVCVCVGYLPVDATEFDSPSGDVMAWYRVEGATAGPLLLTAKERYVWQGQVMD
;
A
#
# COMPACT_ATOMS: atom_id res chain seq x y z
N MET A 1 -33.43 21.41 22.41
CA MET A 1 -32.28 20.58 22.85
C MET A 1 -32.02 19.41 21.92
N ALA A 2 -32.99 18.52 21.65
CA ALA A 2 -32.81 17.36 20.76
C ALA A 2 -32.31 17.74 19.35
N VAL A 3 -32.84 18.80 18.75
CA VAL A 3 -32.42 19.29 17.43
C VAL A 3 -30.95 19.74 17.42
N LEU A 4 -30.50 20.47 18.45
CA LEU A 4 -29.10 20.90 18.56
C LEU A 4 -28.15 19.70 18.70
N ILE A 5 -28.54 18.72 19.53
CA ILE A 5 -27.76 17.49 19.72
C ILE A 5 -27.67 16.70 18.40
N LEU A 6 -28.79 16.53 17.69
CA LEU A 6 -28.82 15.89 16.37
C LEU A 6 -27.92 16.63 15.36
N THR A 7 -27.98 17.96 15.29
CA THR A 7 -27.13 18.72 14.37
C THR A 7 -25.65 18.57 14.70
N LEU A 8 -25.26 18.59 15.98
CA LEU A 8 -23.88 18.38 16.39
C LEU A 8 -23.38 16.96 16.08
N LEU A 9 -24.22 15.96 16.30
CA LEU A 9 -23.89 14.56 15.97
C LEU A 9 -23.65 14.37 14.47
N VAL A 10 -24.53 14.92 13.61
CA VAL A 10 -24.36 14.84 12.15
C VAL A 10 -23.06 15.52 11.70
N VAL A 11 -22.78 16.72 12.20
CA VAL A 11 -21.54 17.43 11.88
C VAL A 11 -20.31 16.66 12.36
N PHE A 12 -20.36 16.10 13.57
CA PHE A 12 -19.27 15.32 14.12
C PHE A 12 -18.98 14.06 13.28
N ILE A 13 -20.02 13.29 12.92
CA ILE A 13 -19.89 12.09 12.08
C ILE A 13 -19.21 12.44 10.75
N ASN A 14 -19.68 13.49 10.08
CA ASN A 14 -19.09 13.92 8.80
C ASN A 14 -17.61 14.28 8.94
N ARG A 15 -17.23 14.96 10.03
CA ARG A 15 -15.82 15.33 10.28
C ARG A 15 -14.96 14.12 10.59
N VAL A 16 -15.46 13.16 11.38
CA VAL A 16 -14.75 11.93 11.70
C VAL A 16 -14.47 11.12 10.43
N GLN A 17 -15.44 11.00 9.53
CA GLN A 17 -15.25 10.28 8.25
C GLN A 17 -14.15 10.91 7.40
N VAL A 18 -14.12 12.25 7.28
CA VAL A 18 -13.08 12.95 6.52
C VAL A 18 -11.69 12.68 7.11
N VAL A 19 -11.56 12.76 8.45
CA VAL A 19 -10.28 12.52 9.13
C VAL A 19 -9.84 11.06 8.99
N GLN A 20 -10.77 10.11 9.07
CA GLN A 20 -10.47 8.69 8.87
C GLN A 20 -9.93 8.41 7.46
N ARG A 21 -10.56 8.97 6.42
CA ARG A 21 -10.09 8.83 5.03
C ARG A 21 -8.70 9.45 4.82
N GLN A 22 -8.44 10.61 5.41
CA GLN A 22 -7.10 11.22 5.37
C GLN A 22 -6.05 10.38 6.11
N ALA A 23 -6.42 9.80 7.27
CA ALA A 23 -5.53 8.94 8.05
C ALA A 23 -5.20 7.65 7.30
N GLU A 24 -6.17 7.06 6.60
CA GLU A 24 -5.97 5.90 5.74
C GLU A 24 -4.96 6.22 4.62
N LEU A 25 -5.17 7.32 3.89
CA LEU A 25 -4.27 7.76 2.82
C LEU A 25 -2.85 8.00 3.33
N ALA A 26 -2.71 8.64 4.49
CA ALA A 26 -1.42 8.86 5.14
C ALA A 26 -0.74 7.54 5.55
N SER A 27 -1.52 6.59 6.08
CA SER A 27 -1.01 5.25 6.43
C SER A 27 -0.51 4.49 5.20
N VAL A 28 -1.24 4.59 4.08
CA VAL A 28 -0.87 3.94 2.82
C VAL A 28 0.45 4.51 2.30
N ARG A 29 0.56 5.84 2.21
CA ARG A 29 1.80 6.52 1.82
C ARG A 29 2.97 6.22 2.73
N SER A 30 2.74 6.18 4.04
CA SER A 30 3.77 5.83 5.01
C SER A 30 4.31 4.42 4.74
N THR A 31 3.43 3.46 4.45
CA THR A 31 3.82 2.08 4.15
C THR A 31 4.64 2.00 2.85
N LEU A 32 4.19 2.68 1.78
CA LEU A 32 4.95 2.77 0.53
C LEU A 32 6.32 3.43 0.73
N GLY A 33 6.39 4.49 1.54
CA GLY A 33 7.63 5.15 1.93
C GLY A 33 8.58 4.20 2.67
N SER A 34 8.08 3.44 3.65
CA SER A 34 8.87 2.44 4.38
C SER A 34 9.41 1.35 3.46
N LEU A 35 8.61 0.87 2.49
CA LEU A 35 9.07 -0.11 1.50
C LEU A 35 10.19 0.46 0.61
N ARG A 36 10.04 1.69 0.13
CA ARG A 36 11.10 2.38 -0.64
C ARG A 36 12.39 2.51 0.15
N THR A 37 12.32 2.90 1.42
CA THR A 37 13.50 2.96 2.30
C THR A 37 14.11 1.58 2.50
N ALA A 38 13.31 0.55 2.74
CA ALA A 38 13.80 -0.82 2.90
C ALA A 38 14.52 -1.33 1.64
N PHE A 39 14.06 -0.95 0.44
CA PHE A 39 14.71 -1.29 -0.82
C PHE A 39 16.08 -0.62 -0.96
N VAL A 40 16.20 0.66 -0.57
CA VAL A 40 17.49 1.37 -0.55
C VAL A 40 18.45 0.73 0.44
N LEU A 41 18.00 0.44 1.67
CA LEU A 41 18.84 -0.21 2.68
C LEU A 41 19.30 -1.59 2.23
N GLN A 42 18.40 -2.38 1.64
CA GLN A 42 18.75 -3.70 1.10
C GLN A 42 19.81 -3.59 0.00
N HIS A 43 19.71 -2.59 -0.87
CA HIS A 43 20.70 -2.34 -1.91
C HIS A 43 22.07 -1.99 -1.32
N LEU A 44 22.12 -1.04 -0.38
CA LEU A 44 23.35 -0.65 0.32
C LEU A 44 24.02 -1.82 1.05
N HIS A 45 23.23 -2.67 1.72
CA HIS A 45 23.74 -3.87 2.37
C HIS A 45 24.37 -4.86 1.37
N ARG A 46 23.79 -5.00 0.16
CA ARG A 46 24.36 -5.85 -0.89
C ARG A 46 25.65 -5.29 -1.45
N GLU A 47 25.72 -3.98 -1.66
CA GLU A 47 26.95 -3.32 -2.14
C GLU A 47 28.08 -3.43 -1.13
N ALA A 48 27.79 -3.20 0.16
CA ALA A 48 28.76 -3.31 1.24
C ALA A 48 29.27 -4.76 1.44
N ALA A 49 28.42 -5.77 1.18
CA ALA A 49 28.73 -7.18 1.40
C ALA A 49 29.54 -7.85 0.27
N GLN A 50 30.00 -7.12 -0.77
CA GLN A 50 30.88 -7.58 -1.86
C GLN A 50 30.73 -9.07 -2.24
N ASN A 51 29.70 -9.40 -3.04
CA ASN A 51 29.41 -10.76 -3.59
C ASN A 51 28.70 -11.76 -2.68
N GLN A 52 27.47 -11.44 -2.24
CA GLN A 52 26.43 -12.47 -2.21
C GLN A 52 25.51 -12.28 -3.41
N THR A 53 25.97 -12.75 -4.57
CA THR A 53 25.19 -13.03 -5.79
C THR A 53 24.22 -14.21 -5.57
N GLY A 54 23.51 -14.22 -4.45
CA GLY A 54 22.21 -14.85 -4.42
C GLY A 54 21.27 -13.89 -5.10
N ALA A 55 20.85 -14.19 -6.33
CA ALA A 55 19.75 -13.50 -6.99
C ALA A 55 18.72 -13.12 -5.93
N ALA A 56 18.31 -11.84 -5.91
CA ALA A 56 17.27 -11.34 -5.04
C ALA A 56 16.01 -12.14 -5.35
N LEU A 57 15.92 -13.35 -4.78
CA LEU A 57 14.81 -14.24 -4.95
C LEU A 57 13.64 -13.42 -4.49
N GLN A 58 12.73 -13.24 -5.42
CA GLN A 58 11.61 -12.33 -5.49
C GLN A 58 10.73 -12.48 -4.26
N ARG A 59 11.25 -12.00 -3.13
CA ARG A 59 10.69 -12.21 -1.81
C ARG A 59 9.73 -11.07 -1.54
N ASN A 60 8.64 -11.44 -0.91
CA ASN A 60 7.65 -10.54 -0.36
C ASN A 60 8.33 -9.30 0.27
N PRO A 61 8.11 -8.09 -0.28
CA PRO A 61 8.83 -6.89 0.14
C PRO A 61 8.47 -6.46 1.57
N PHE A 62 7.35 -6.93 2.11
CA PHE A 62 6.99 -6.69 3.51
C PHE A 62 7.94 -7.39 4.49
N GLU A 63 8.67 -8.42 4.07
CA GLU A 63 9.70 -9.08 4.89
C GLU A 63 10.99 -8.24 5.03
N LEU A 64 11.12 -7.16 4.25
CA LEU A 64 12.23 -6.21 4.38
C LEU A 64 11.96 -5.10 5.41
N LEU A 65 10.71 -4.98 5.86
CA LEU A 65 10.34 -3.97 6.84
C LEU A 65 10.73 -4.41 8.25
N GLU A 66 11.30 -3.51 9.04
CA GLU A 66 11.58 -3.75 10.47
C GLU A 66 10.29 -4.12 11.24
N ARG A 67 9.17 -3.50 10.86
CA ARG A 67 7.84 -3.80 11.38
C ARG A 67 6.86 -3.88 10.23
N ARG A 68 6.23 -5.06 10.07
CA ARG A 68 5.13 -5.23 9.11
C ARG A 68 3.91 -4.38 9.51
N PRO A 69 3.18 -3.80 8.54
CA PRO A 69 1.91 -3.16 8.82
C PRO A 69 0.97 -4.13 9.54
N SER A 70 0.24 -3.66 10.55
CA SER A 70 -0.69 -4.51 11.33
C SER A 70 -1.85 -5.03 10.50
N ASN A 71 -2.15 -4.37 9.38
CA ASN A 71 -3.16 -4.72 8.39
C ASN A 71 -2.56 -5.46 7.17
N TYR A 72 -1.38 -6.06 7.31
CA TYR A 72 -0.84 -6.95 6.28
C TYR A 72 -1.55 -8.30 6.34
N PHE A 73 -2.35 -8.60 5.31
CA PHE A 73 -3.14 -9.83 5.22
C PHE A 73 -2.27 -11.05 4.89
N GLY A 74 -1.27 -10.88 4.04
CA GLY A 74 -0.38 -11.97 3.64
C GLY A 74 -0.06 -11.99 2.15
N GLU A 75 0.56 -13.09 1.73
CA GLU A 75 0.70 -13.43 0.32
C GLU A 75 -0.64 -13.98 -0.19
N THR A 76 -1.12 -13.46 -1.31
CA THR A 76 -2.41 -13.82 -1.89
C THR A 76 -2.26 -14.27 -3.33
N ARG A 77 -3.05 -15.28 -3.72
CA ARG A 77 -3.24 -15.65 -5.12
C ARG A 77 -4.44 -14.91 -5.73
N PRO A 78 -4.54 -14.80 -7.06
CA PRO A 78 -5.67 -14.10 -7.71
C PRO A 78 -7.07 -14.57 -7.27
N GLY A 79 -7.25 -15.84 -6.92
CA GLY A 79 -8.53 -16.37 -6.42
C GLY A 79 -8.84 -16.06 -4.94
N GLU A 80 -7.86 -15.57 -4.17
CA GLU A 80 -7.98 -15.31 -2.73
C GLU A 80 -8.27 -13.82 -2.45
N LEU A 81 -8.18 -12.95 -3.46
CA LEU A 81 -8.41 -11.50 -3.32
C LEU A 81 -9.80 -11.15 -2.79
N ALA A 82 -10.81 -11.97 -3.09
CA ALA A 82 -12.18 -11.78 -2.61
C ALA A 82 -12.31 -11.93 -1.07
N ALA A 83 -11.35 -12.61 -0.42
CA ALA A 83 -11.33 -12.79 1.03
C ALA A 83 -10.56 -11.69 1.76
N VAL A 84 -9.89 -10.79 1.03
CA VAL A 84 -9.08 -9.71 1.61
C VAL A 84 -10.02 -8.68 2.23
N PRO A 85 -9.92 -8.40 3.54
CA PRO A 85 -10.74 -7.36 4.15
C PRO A 85 -10.34 -5.98 3.63
N SER A 86 -11.29 -5.06 3.59
CA SER A 86 -10.99 -3.68 3.24
C SER A 86 -9.96 -3.07 4.22
N GLY A 87 -9.17 -2.13 3.73
CA GLY A 87 -8.06 -1.51 4.46
C GLY A 87 -6.82 -2.39 4.64
N HIS A 88 -6.68 -3.51 3.93
CA HIS A 88 -5.55 -4.43 4.08
C HIS A 88 -4.56 -4.40 2.92
N TRP A 89 -3.31 -4.73 3.27
CA TRP A 89 -2.21 -4.93 2.35
C TRP A 89 -2.07 -6.40 1.97
N VAL A 90 -1.73 -6.67 0.72
CA VAL A 90 -1.42 -8.00 0.20
C VAL A 90 -0.14 -7.99 -0.61
N PHE A 91 0.46 -9.16 -0.78
CA PHE A 91 1.53 -9.39 -1.75
C PHE A 91 1.10 -10.47 -2.74
N ASP A 92 1.23 -10.21 -4.03
CA ASP A 92 1.05 -11.20 -5.09
C ASP A 92 2.42 -11.58 -5.66
N ALA A 93 2.82 -12.84 -5.49
CA ALA A 93 4.11 -13.35 -5.96
C ALA A 93 4.16 -13.62 -7.48
N VAL A 94 3.01 -13.76 -8.15
CA VAL A 94 2.93 -13.98 -9.60
C VAL A 94 3.21 -12.66 -10.33
N CYS A 95 2.56 -11.58 -9.92
CA CYS A 95 2.81 -10.27 -10.52
C CYS A 95 3.97 -9.52 -9.85
N VAL A 96 4.37 -9.96 -8.65
CA VAL A 96 5.42 -9.36 -7.82
C VAL A 96 5.02 -7.93 -7.49
N CYS A 97 3.82 -7.82 -6.93
CA CYS A 97 3.20 -6.54 -6.59
C CYS A 97 2.73 -6.55 -5.15
N VAL A 98 2.72 -5.36 -4.55
CA VAL A 98 1.97 -5.10 -3.32
C VAL A 98 0.66 -4.44 -3.68
N GLY A 99 -0.42 -4.89 -3.06
CA GLY A 99 -1.77 -4.37 -3.28
C GLY A 99 -2.33 -3.80 -1.99
N TYR A 100 -3.04 -2.68 -2.09
CA TYR A 100 -3.85 -2.16 -0.99
C TYR A 100 -5.31 -2.10 -1.41
N LEU A 101 -6.21 -2.64 -0.58
CA LEU A 101 -7.66 -2.51 -0.76
C LEU A 101 -8.17 -1.34 0.09
N PRO A 102 -8.69 -0.25 -0.50
CA PRO A 102 -9.31 0.84 0.25
C PRO A 102 -10.40 0.37 1.21
N VAL A 103 -10.48 0.97 2.40
CA VAL A 103 -11.60 0.82 3.35
C VAL A 103 -12.89 1.31 2.71
N ASP A 104 -12.81 2.47 2.05
CA ASP A 104 -13.87 3.11 1.30
C ASP A 104 -13.39 3.47 -0.11
N ALA A 105 -13.94 2.78 -1.11
CA ALA A 105 -13.59 2.94 -2.51
C ALA A 105 -14.32 4.12 -3.20
N THR A 106 -15.18 4.87 -2.50
CA THR A 106 -15.98 5.94 -3.12
C THR A 106 -15.15 7.06 -3.76
N GLU A 107 -13.93 7.29 -3.28
CA GLU A 107 -13.01 8.30 -3.81
C GLU A 107 -11.72 7.68 -4.37
N PHE A 108 -11.76 6.39 -4.72
CA PHE A 108 -10.65 5.67 -5.33
C PHE A 108 -10.93 5.43 -6.82
N ASP A 109 -10.13 6.08 -7.66
CA ASP A 109 -10.23 5.98 -9.11
C ASP A 109 -9.09 5.11 -9.66
N SER A 110 -9.48 4.03 -10.32
CA SER A 110 -8.60 3.17 -11.12
C SER A 110 -9.00 3.30 -12.61
N PRO A 111 -8.06 3.64 -13.51
CA PRO A 111 -8.31 3.63 -14.96
C PRO A 111 -8.84 2.31 -15.51
N SER A 112 -8.38 1.17 -14.94
CA SER A 112 -8.82 -0.17 -15.33
C SER A 112 -10.08 -0.66 -14.61
N GLY A 113 -10.57 0.08 -13.62
CA GLY A 113 -11.68 -0.33 -12.75
C GLY A 113 -11.29 -1.35 -11.68
N ASP A 114 -9.98 -1.49 -11.40
CA ASP A 114 -9.48 -2.30 -10.30
C ASP A 114 -9.95 -1.71 -8.96
N VAL A 115 -10.21 -2.59 -7.98
CA VAL A 115 -10.64 -2.20 -6.64
C VAL A 115 -9.45 -2.03 -5.69
N MET A 116 -8.26 -2.45 -6.12
CA MET A 116 -7.03 -2.35 -5.35
C MET A 116 -6.02 -1.41 -6.02
N ALA A 117 -5.28 -0.67 -5.19
CA ALA A 117 -4.10 0.06 -5.63
C ALA A 117 -2.91 -0.90 -5.68
N TRP A 118 -2.46 -1.26 -6.88
CA TRP A 118 -1.33 -2.17 -7.07
C TRP A 118 -0.02 -1.47 -7.45
N TYR A 119 1.06 -1.86 -6.79
CA TYR A 119 2.40 -1.36 -7.04
C TYR A 119 3.33 -2.53 -7.34
N ARG A 120 3.91 -2.55 -8.54
CA ARG A 120 4.88 -3.55 -8.96
C ARG A 120 6.23 -3.26 -8.29
N VAL A 121 6.88 -4.32 -7.81
CA VAL A 121 8.27 -4.26 -7.35
C VAL A 121 9.16 -4.57 -8.55
N GLU A 122 9.92 -3.57 -8.99
CA GLU A 122 10.80 -3.67 -10.14
C GLU A 122 12.26 -3.58 -9.70
N GLY A 123 13.14 -4.39 -10.30
CA GLY A 123 14.58 -4.34 -10.02
C GLY A 123 15.32 -3.48 -11.03
N ALA A 124 16.07 -2.50 -10.56
CA ALA A 124 17.05 -1.83 -11.40
C ALA A 124 18.29 -2.72 -11.57
N THR A 125 18.82 -2.82 -12.79
CA THR A 125 20.03 -3.60 -13.12
C THR A 125 21.28 -3.15 -12.37
N ALA A 126 21.29 -1.91 -11.86
CA ALA A 126 22.39 -1.33 -11.09
C ALA A 126 21.90 -0.40 -9.95
N GLY A 127 20.76 -0.73 -9.32
CA GLY A 127 20.16 0.14 -8.29
C GLY A 127 19.23 -0.58 -7.33
N PRO A 128 18.60 0.14 -6.39
CA PRO A 128 17.62 -0.43 -5.49
C PRO A 128 16.38 -0.90 -6.24
N LEU A 129 15.60 -1.78 -5.59
CA LEU A 129 14.25 -2.08 -6.05
C LEU A 129 13.40 -0.80 -6.05
N LEU A 130 12.45 -0.72 -6.98
CA LEU A 130 11.52 0.40 -7.13
C LEU A 130 10.09 -0.10 -6.93
N LEU A 131 9.24 0.77 -6.38
CA LEU A 131 7.79 0.59 -6.38
C LEU A 131 7.19 1.48 -7.46
N THR A 132 6.59 0.84 -8.47
CA THR A 132 5.93 1.50 -9.60
C THR A 132 4.45 1.17 -9.56
N ALA A 133 3.58 2.18 -9.45
CA ALA A 133 2.14 1.97 -9.57
C ALA A 133 1.79 1.34 -10.93
N LYS A 134 0.96 0.28 -10.94
CA LYS A 134 0.54 -0.41 -12.19
C LYS A 134 -0.19 0.52 -13.15
N GLU A 135 -0.85 1.54 -12.61
CA GLU A 135 -1.53 2.59 -13.33
C GLU A 135 -1.61 3.85 -12.47
N ARG A 136 -2.12 4.93 -13.04
CA ARG A 136 -2.27 6.21 -12.35
C ARG A 136 -3.53 6.19 -11.47
N TYR A 137 -3.43 5.59 -10.30
CA TYR A 137 -4.51 5.66 -9.31
C TYR A 137 -4.65 7.08 -8.77
N VAL A 138 -5.89 7.52 -8.58
CA VAL A 138 -6.21 8.76 -7.89
C VAL A 138 -7.05 8.42 -6.68
N TRP A 139 -6.67 8.92 -5.52
CA TRP A 139 -7.40 8.71 -4.28
C TRP A 139 -7.54 10.01 -3.52
N GLN A 140 -8.79 10.39 -3.21
CA GLN A 140 -9.13 11.67 -2.56
C GLN A 140 -8.55 12.86 -3.34
N GLY A 141 -8.59 12.79 -4.67
CA GLY A 141 -8.02 13.80 -5.58
C GLY A 141 -6.49 13.83 -5.67
N GLN A 142 -5.79 12.88 -5.03
CA GLN A 142 -4.33 12.81 -5.04
C GLN A 142 -3.84 11.60 -5.82
N VAL A 143 -2.83 11.79 -6.67
CA VAL A 143 -2.19 10.67 -7.38
C VAL A 143 -1.43 9.80 -6.37
N MET A 144 -1.56 8.48 -6.52
CA MET A 144 -0.86 7.51 -5.71
C MET A 144 0.35 6.95 -6.47
N ASP A 145 1.54 7.45 -6.13
CA ASP A 145 2.82 7.07 -6.72
C ASP A 145 3.66 6.14 -5.84
#